data_AF-A0A6G5AB27-F1
#
_entry.id   AF-A0A6G5AB27-F1
#
_cell.length_a   1.000
_cell.length_b   1.000
_cell.length_c   1.000
_cell.angle_alpha   90.00
_cell.angle_beta   90.00
_cell.angle_gamma   90.00
#
_symmetry.space_group_name_H-M   'P 1'
#
loop_
_entity.id
_entity.type
_entity.pdbx_description
1 polymer ?
#
loop_
_entity_poly.entity_id
_entity_poly.type
_entity_poly.pdbx_seq_one_letter_code
_entity_poly.pdbx_strand_id
1 'polypeptide(L)'
;EGSFSAAAYANFLTLHVASSILSTPLCPEHADYAQTLLEHFVRGFVELYGASNVSYNVHCLLHLAADAKVHGTLESFSAFAFENNFADDQKASCRSGCPLHQLY
;
A
#
# COMPACT_ATOMS: atom_id res chain seq x y z
N GLU A 1 23.04 4.56 12.77
CA GLU A 1 22.79 4.89 11.34
C GLU A 1 22.25 3.64 10.66
N GLY A 2 21.00 3.67 10.22
CA GLY A 2 20.31 2.48 9.69
C GLY A 2 20.58 2.33 8.20
N SER A 3 21.65 1.62 7.82
CA SER A 3 21.83 1.19 6.44
C SER A 3 20.87 0.03 6.19
N PHE A 4 19.86 0.23 5.32
CA PHE A 4 19.08 -0.89 4.81
C PHE A 4 20.01 -1.83 4.06
N SER A 5 19.88 -3.15 4.27
CA SER A 5 20.60 -4.11 3.44
C SER A 5 20.19 -3.91 1.98
N ALA A 6 21.12 -4.09 1.04
CA ALA A 6 20.81 -3.96 -0.38
C ALA A 6 19.62 -4.84 -0.80
N ALA A 7 19.46 -6.00 -0.15
CA ALA A 7 18.33 -6.90 -0.36
C ALA A 7 17.00 -6.32 0.15
N ALA A 8 16.98 -5.67 1.32
CA ALA A 8 15.80 -4.98 1.83
C ALA A 8 15.36 -3.83 0.92
N TYR A 9 16.33 -3.06 0.42
CA TYR A 9 16.05 -2.00 -0.55
C TYR A 9 15.47 -2.55 -1.86
N ALA A 10 16.08 -3.61 -2.40
CA ALA A 10 15.58 -4.26 -3.62
C ALA A 10 14.16 -4.82 -3.45
N ASN A 11 13.88 -5.46 -2.31
CA ASN A 11 12.54 -5.96 -2.01
C ASN A 11 11.52 -4.80 -1.94
N PHE A 12 11.86 -3.71 -1.26
CA PHE A 12 11.00 -2.53 -1.22
C PHE A 12 10.79 -1.89 -2.60
N LEU A 13 11.81 -1.92 -3.45
CA LEU A 13 11.69 -1.45 -4.84
C LEU A 13 10.73 -2.33 -5.66
N THR A 14 10.71 -3.65 -5.44
CA THR A 14 9.71 -4.55 -6.05
C THR A 14 8.29 -4.14 -5.70
N LEU A 15 8.03 -3.83 -4.42
CA LEU A 15 6.72 -3.33 -3.98
C LEU A 15 6.38 -2.00 -4.66
N HIS A 16 7.33 -1.06 -4.73
CA HIS A 16 7.12 0.23 -5.37
C HIS A 16 6.72 0.08 -6.84
N VAL A 17 7.43 -0.74 -7.61
CA VAL A 17 7.13 -0.99 -9.02
C VAL A 17 5.74 -1.62 -9.19
N ALA A 18 5.40 -2.61 -8.36
CA ALA A 18 4.07 -3.22 -8.39
C ALA A 18 2.95 -2.19 -8.14
N SER A 19 3.10 -1.37 -7.09
CA SER A 19 2.13 -0.31 -6.78
C SER A 19 2.04 0.73 -7.90
N SER A 20 3.16 1.15 -8.50
CA SER A 20 3.14 2.09 -9.63
C SER A 20 2.38 1.54 -10.85
N ILE A 21 2.51 0.25 -11.15
CA ILE A 21 1.74 -0.39 -12.23
C ILE A 21 0.24 -0.33 -11.91
N LEU A 22 -0.14 -0.68 -10.68
CA LEU A 22 -1.55 -0.69 -10.25
C LEU A 22 -2.16 0.72 -10.11
N SER A 23 -1.35 1.76 -9.93
CA SER A 23 -1.79 3.17 -9.87
C SER A 23 -1.91 3.84 -11.25
N THR A 24 -1.36 3.24 -12.30
CA THR A 24 -1.32 3.87 -13.63
C THR A 24 -2.33 3.24 -14.60
N PRO A 25 -2.61 3.88 -15.75
CA PRO A 25 -3.48 3.30 -16.78
C PRO A 25 -2.99 1.95 -17.35
N LEU A 26 -1.77 1.54 -17.00
CA LEU A 26 -1.15 0.26 -17.30
C LEU A 26 -1.77 -0.90 -16.51
N CYS A 27 -2.51 -0.61 -15.43
CA CYS A 27 -3.10 -1.60 -14.54
C CYS A 27 -3.88 -2.72 -15.26
N PRO A 28 -4.79 -2.46 -16.22
CA PRO A 28 -5.57 -3.53 -16.85
C PRO A 28 -4.71 -4.53 -17.64
N GLU A 29 -3.64 -4.05 -18.29
CA GLU A 29 -2.75 -4.88 -19.10
C GLU A 29 -1.66 -5.57 -18.27
N HIS A 30 -1.26 -4.97 -17.15
CA HIS A 30 -0.11 -5.42 -16.36
C HIS A 30 -0.45 -5.84 -14.92
N ALA A 31 -1.73 -5.94 -14.55
CA ALA A 31 -2.13 -6.39 -13.22
C ALA A 31 -1.61 -7.80 -12.88
N ASP A 32 -1.55 -8.72 -13.84
CA ASP A 32 -0.97 -10.07 -13.62
C ASP A 32 0.54 -10.01 -13.36
N TYR A 33 1.23 -9.07 -14.01
CA TYR A 33 2.65 -8.84 -13.73
C TYR A 33 2.86 -8.20 -12.35
N ALA A 34 2.02 -7.22 -11.99
CA ALA A 34 2.02 -6.64 -10.66
C ALA A 34 1.75 -7.69 -9.58
N GLN A 35 0.81 -8.63 -9.80
CA GLN A 35 0.57 -9.76 -8.90
C GLN A 35 1.84 -10.59 -8.67
N THR A 36 2.56 -10.92 -9.74
CA THR A 36 3.82 -11.67 -9.66
C THR A 36 4.88 -10.91 -8.84
N LEU A 37 4.94 -9.58 -8.99
CA LEU A 37 5.85 -8.74 -8.21
C LEU A 37 5.46 -8.70 -6.72
N LEU A 38 4.15 -8.65 -6.40
CA LEU A 38 3.67 -8.66 -5.01
C LEU A 38 3.94 -10.01 -4.33
N GLU A 39 3.76 -11.12 -5.06
CA GLU A 39 4.15 -12.45 -4.57
C GLU A 39 5.66 -12.55 -4.31
N HIS A 40 6.48 -11.99 -5.21
CA HIS A 40 7.92 -11.93 -5.02
C HIS A 40 8.30 -11.10 -3.79
N PHE A 41 7.65 -9.94 -3.61
CA PHE A 41 7.84 -9.08 -2.44
C PHE A 41 7.52 -9.80 -1.12
N VAL A 42 6.39 -10.50 -1.04
CA VAL A 42 5.99 -11.19 0.19
C VAL A 42 6.94 -12.34 0.53
N ARG A 43 7.41 -13.09 -0.49
CA ARG A 43 8.44 -14.12 -0.30
C ARG A 43 9.75 -13.51 0.20
N GLY A 44 10.24 -12.46 -0.46
CA GLY A 44 11.44 -11.74 -0.02
C GLY A 44 11.29 -11.11 1.37
N PHE A 45 10.09 -10.64 1.72
CA PHE A 45 9.80 -10.09 3.04
C PHE A 45 9.90 -11.17 4.13
N VAL A 46 9.37 -12.37 3.89
CA VAL A 46 9.50 -13.51 4.81
C VAL A 46 10.97 -13.88 5.01
N GLU A 47 11.78 -13.88 3.95
CA GLU A 47 13.21 -14.22 4.04
C GLU A 47 14.02 -13.15 4.78
N LEU A 48 13.72 -11.87 4.57
CA LEU A 48 14.47 -10.76 5.14
C LEU A 48 14.08 -10.42 6.58
N TYR A 49 12.78 -10.52 6.89
CA TYR A 49 12.23 -10.07 8.17
C TYR A 49 11.69 -11.24 9.02
N GLY A 50 11.50 -12.43 8.44
CA GLY A 50 10.95 -13.59 9.13
C GLY A 50 9.42 -13.70 9.01
N ALA A 51 8.91 -14.93 8.92
CA ALA A 51 7.48 -15.20 8.74
C ALA A 51 6.59 -14.63 9.85
N SER A 52 7.08 -14.53 11.08
CA SER A 52 6.35 -13.96 12.22
C SER A 52 6.06 -12.46 12.07
N ASN A 53 6.80 -11.77 11.19
CA ASN A 53 6.65 -10.34 10.92
C ASN A 53 5.76 -10.04 9.71
N VAL A 54 5.23 -11.08 9.04
CA VAL A 54 4.20 -10.91 8.01
C VAL A 54 2.90 -10.52 8.70
N SER A 55 2.67 -9.22 8.82
CA SER A 55 1.42 -8.68 9.32
C SER A 55 0.29 -8.89 8.31
N TYR A 56 -0.94 -8.69 8.78
CA TYR A 56 -2.13 -8.70 7.93
C TYR A 56 -1.97 -7.80 6.70
N ASN A 57 -1.38 -6.61 6.87
CA ASN A 57 -1.16 -5.65 5.78
C ASN A 57 -0.26 -6.21 4.68
N VAL A 58 0.78 -6.99 5.05
CA VAL A 58 1.68 -7.62 4.07
C VAL A 58 0.95 -8.72 3.30
N HIS A 59 0.06 -9.46 3.96
CA HIS A 59 -0.78 -10.46 3.30
C HIS A 59 -1.79 -9.82 2.33
N CYS A 60 -2.42 -8.71 2.72
CA CYS A 60 -3.37 -7.97 1.87
C CYS A 60 -2.79 -7.55 0.52
N LEU A 61 -1.47 -7.32 0.44
CA LEU A 61 -0.81 -7.00 -0.82
C LEU A 61 -1.00 -8.08 -1.89
N LEU A 62 -1.19 -9.35 -1.51
CA LEU A 62 -1.43 -10.45 -2.46
C LEU A 62 -2.80 -10.37 -3.16
N HIS A 63 -3.74 -9.62 -2.60
CA HIS A 63 -5.08 -9.44 -3.17
C HIS A 63 -5.20 -8.15 -3.98
N LEU A 64 -4.23 -7.25 -3.82
CA LEU A 64 -4.29 -5.88 -4.35
C LEU A 64 -4.43 -5.83 -5.88
N ALA A 65 -3.76 -6.72 -6.61
CA ALA A 65 -3.89 -6.75 -8.06
C ALA A 65 -5.24 -7.31 -8.51
N ALA A 66 -5.83 -8.26 -7.78
CA ALA A 66 -7.17 -8.76 -8.05
C ALA A 66 -8.22 -7.66 -7.77
N ASP A 67 -8.07 -6.94 -6.65
CA ASP A 67 -8.93 -5.81 -6.31
C ASP A 67 -8.84 -4.72 -7.38
N ALA A 68 -7.64 -4.42 -7.88
CA ALA A 68 -7.46 -3.43 -8.94
C ALA A 68 -8.08 -3.85 -10.28
N LYS A 69 -8.17 -5.15 -10.58
CA LYS A 69 -8.91 -5.63 -11.77
C LYS A 69 -10.41 -5.42 -11.64
N VAL A 70 -10.96 -5.50 -10.42
CA VAL A 70 -12.40 -5.36 -10.16
C VAL A 70 -12.81 -3.90 -10.00
N HIS A 71 -11.99 -3.11 -9.30
CA HIS A 71 -12.33 -1.75 -8.85
C HIS A 71 -11.62 -0.64 -9.63
N GLY A 72 -10.73 -0.99 -10.56
CA GLY A 72 -9.92 -0.02 -11.30
C GLY A 72 -8.57 0.25 -10.65
N THR A 73 -7.89 1.32 -11.06
CA THR A 73 -6.57 1.66 -10.51
C THR A 73 -6.62 1.90 -9.00
N LEU A 74 -5.47 1.83 -8.32
CA LEU A 74 -5.35 2.14 -6.88
C LEU A 74 -6.00 3.47 -6.49
N GLU A 75 -5.89 4.50 -7.35
CA GLU A 75 -6.53 5.80 -7.13
C GLU A 75 -8.07 5.72 -7.02
N SER A 76 -8.69 4.71 -7.65
CA SER A 76 -10.14 4.56 -7.74
C SER A 76 -10.77 4.01 -6.47
N PHE A 77 -10.01 3.24 -5.66
CA PHE A 77 -10.53 2.58 -4.47
C PHE A 77 -9.67 2.78 -3.21
N SER A 78 -8.50 3.40 -3.32
CA SER A 78 -7.69 3.73 -2.15
C SER A 78 -8.33 4.86 -1.34
N ALA A 79 -8.16 4.79 -0.02
CA ALA A 79 -8.56 5.85 0.88
C ALA A 79 -7.57 7.04 0.88
N PHE A 80 -6.52 7.04 0.05
CA PHE A 80 -5.43 8.02 0.12
C PHE A 80 -5.93 9.46 -0.09
N ALA A 81 -6.82 9.66 -1.09
CA ALA A 81 -7.45 10.95 -1.32
C ALA A 81 -8.30 11.40 -0.12
N PHE A 82 -9.00 10.46 0.54
CA PHE A 82 -9.79 10.75 1.73
C PHE A 82 -8.89 11.10 2.93
N GLU A 83 -7.87 10.31 3.22
CA GLU A 83 -6.93 10.53 4.33
C GLU A 83 -6.22 11.89 4.23
N ASN A 84 -5.81 12.28 3.02
CA ASN A 84 -5.19 13.59 2.80
C ASN A 84 -6.14 14.76 3.15
N ASN A 85 -7.41 14.66 2.74
CA ASN A 85 -8.42 15.67 3.08
C ASN A 85 -8.81 15.61 4.57
N PHE A 86 -8.92 14.41 5.14
CA PHE A 86 -9.27 14.23 6.56
C PHE A 86 -8.21 14.81 7.50
N ALA A 87 -6.93 14.76 7.12
CA ALA A 87 -5.86 15.40 7.87
C ALA A 87 -5.98 16.94 7.86
N ASP A 88 -6.40 17.52 6.74
CA ASP A 88 -6.65 18.97 6.64
C ASP A 88 -7.93 19.38 7.40
N ASP A 89 -9.00 18.59 7.30
CA ASP A 89 -10.25 18.79 8.05
C ASP A 89 -10.03 18.64 9.56
N GLN A 90 -9.22 17.67 9.99
CA GLN A 90 -8.86 17.50 11.39
C GLN A 90 -7.99 18.67 11.88
N LYS A 91 -7.05 19.18 11.08
CA LYS A 91 -6.29 20.40 11.43
C LYS A 91 -7.22 21.61 11.56
N ALA A 92 -8.22 21.74 10.69
CA ALA A 92 -9.21 22.81 10.77
C ALA A 92 -10.12 22.67 12.01
N SER A 93 -10.57 21.46 12.34
CA SER A 93 -11.40 21.15 13.53
C SER A 93 -10.62 21.30 14.85
N CYS A 94 -9.34 20.92 14.87
CA CYS A 94 -8.47 21.11 16.04
C CYS A 94 -8.11 22.59 16.24
N ARG A 95 -8.06 23.40 15.16
CA ARG A 95 -7.94 24.88 15.25
C ARG A 95 -9.19 25.54 15.84
N SER A 96 -10.37 24.94 15.67
CA SER A 96 -11.63 25.43 16.27
C SER A 96 -11.94 24.85 17.66
N GLY A 97 -11.04 24.05 18.24
CA GLY A 97 -11.08 23.65 19.66
C GLY A 97 -12.03 22.49 19.99
N CYS A 98 -12.65 21.84 19.00
CA CYS A 98 -13.52 20.69 19.23
C CYS A 98 -12.82 19.40 18.74
N PRO A 99 -12.31 18.56 19.65
CA PRO A 99 -11.80 17.25 19.26
C PRO A 99 -12.96 16.41 18.73
N LEU A 100 -12.76 15.78 17.56
CA LEU A 100 -13.75 14.95 16.88
C LEU A 100 -14.24 13.84 17.83
N HIS A 101 -15.53 13.89 18.18
CA HIS A 101 -16.17 12.89 19.03
C HIS A 101 -16.36 11.60 18.23
N GLN A 102 -15.85 10.49 18.75
CA GLN A 102 -15.97 9.17 18.13
C GLN A 102 -17.43 8.71 18.26
N LEU A 103 -18.16 8.62 17.15
CA LEU A 103 -19.51 8.07 17.13
C LEU A 103 -19.43 6.55 17.30
N TYR A 104 -20.11 6.03 18.33
CA TYR A 104 -20.27 4.59 18.62
C TYR A 104 -21.60 4.09 18.07
#